data_AF-D1JE93-F1
#
_entry.id   AF-D1JE93-F1
#
_cell.length_a   1.000
_cell.length_b   1.000
_cell.length_c   1.000
_cell.angle_alpha   90.00
_cell.angle_beta   90.00
_cell.angle_gamma   90.00
#
_symmetry.space_group_name_H-M   'P 1'
#
loop_
_entity.id
_entity.type
_entity.pdbx_description
1 polymer ?
#
loop_
_entity_poly.entity_id
_entity_poly.type
_entity_poly.pdbx_seq_one_letter_code
_entity_poly.pdbx_strand_id
1 'polypeptide(L)' 'MEMKFEDLSKKLQVYIRILKLAKRPTRDEFSKISKIAGAAMALVGLIGFFIYLLMTVLPEAL' A
#
# COMPACT_ATOMS: atom_id res chain seq x y z
N MET A 1 -13.51 2.81 -33.41
CA MET A 1 -14.28 2.62 -32.17
C MET A 1 -14.33 3.96 -31.46
N GLU A 2 -15.37 4.75 -31.72
CA GLU A 2 -15.53 6.05 -31.05
C GLU A 2 -16.00 5.78 -29.62
N MET A 3 -15.12 6.02 -28.65
CA MET A 3 -15.53 6.09 -27.25
C MET A 3 -16.42 7.32 -27.09
N LYS A 4 -17.73 7.10 -26.93
CA LYS A 4 -18.67 8.19 -26.67
C LYS A 4 -18.40 8.72 -25.27
N PHE A 5 -18.28 10.04 -25.11
CA PHE A 5 -18.15 10.71 -23.81
C PHE A 5 -19.24 10.26 -22.80
N GLU A 6 -20.43 9.94 -23.33
CA GLU A 6 -21.55 9.33 -22.60
C GLU A 6 -21.14 8.04 -21.84
N ASP A 7 -20.34 7.18 -22.45
CA ASP A 7 -19.93 5.89 -21.88
C ASP A 7 -18.91 6.08 -20.76
N LEU A 8 -18.03 7.08 -20.88
CA LEU A 8 -17.08 7.44 -19.82
C LEU A 8 -17.81 7.99 -18.59
N SER A 9 -18.77 8.89 -18.81
CA SER A 9 -19.59 9.45 -17.73
C SER A 9 -20.36 8.35 -16.98
N LYS A 10 -20.98 7.42 -17.70
CA LYS A 10 -21.65 6.25 -17.11
C LYS A 10 -20.70 5.39 -16.27
N LYS A 11 -19.49 5.11 -16.77
CA LYS A 11 -18.49 4.33 -16.02
C LYS A 11 -18.08 5.03 -14.71
N LEU A 12 -17.86 6.34 -14.75
CA LEU A 12 -17.51 7.12 -13.55
C LEU A 12 -18.62 7.08 -12.50
N GLN A 13 -19.88 7.20 -12.91
CA GLN A 13 -21.01 7.09 -11.98
C GLN A 13 -21.08 5.72 -11.30
N VAL A 14 -20.78 4.64 -12.04
CA VAL A 14 -20.69 3.28 -11.47
C VAL A 14 -19.57 3.21 -10.43
N TYR A 15 -18.37 3.70 -10.71
CA TYR A 15 -17.26 3.70 -9.75
C TYR A 15 -17.56 4.51 -8.49
N ILE A 16 -18.18 5.68 -8.63
CA ILE A 16 -18.62 6.49 -7.49
C ILE A 16 -19.60 5.70 -6.61
N ARG A 17 -20.54 4.96 -7.22
CA ARG A 17 -21.49 4.12 -6.48
C ARG A 17 -20.77 2.99 -5.74
N ILE A 18 -19.77 2.36 -6.36
CA ILE A 18 -18.95 1.32 -5.71
C ILE A 18 -18.21 1.90 -4.50
N LEU A 19 -17.58 3.08 -4.63
CA LEU A 19 -16.90 3.74 -3.52
C LEU A 19 -17.85 4.11 -2.37
N LYS A 20 -19.08 4.49 -2.68
CA LYS A 20 -20.13 4.75 -1.68
C LYS A 20 -20.62 3.48 -0.98
N LEU A 21 -20.60 2.33 -1.66
CA LEU A 21 -20.96 1.02 -1.11
C LEU A 21 -19.82 0.36 -0.34
N ALA A 22 -18.58 0.77 -0.58
CA ALA A 22 -17.41 0.22 0.10
C ALA A 22 -17.48 0.54 1.62
N LYS A 23 -17.23 -0.48 2.44
CA LYS A 23 -17.19 -0.33 3.91
C LYS A 23 -15.97 0.49 4.31
N ARG A 24 -16.18 1.63 4.97
CA ARG A 24 -15.09 2.36 5.64
C ARG A 24 -14.64 1.55 6.87
N PRO A 25 -13.34 1.25 7.03
CA PRO A 25 -12.86 0.51 8.19
C PRO A 25 -13.08 1.32 9.47
N THR A 26 -13.37 0.63 10.58
CA THR A 26 -13.39 1.27 11.90
C THR A 26 -11.96 1.62 12.34
N ARG A 27 -11.82 2.51 13.33
CA ARG A 27 -10.50 2.88 13.87
C ARG A 27 -9.75 1.67 14.43
N ASP A 28 -10.47 0.73 15.03
CA ASP A 28 -9.89 -0.48 15.60
C ASP A 28 -9.43 -1.47 14.52
N GLU A 29 -10.24 -1.68 13.49
CA GLU A 29 -9.88 -2.51 12.32
C GLU A 29 -8.63 -1.94 11.63
N PHE A 30 -8.61 -0.63 11.38
CA PHE A 30 -7.48 0.05 10.78
C PHE A 30 -6.22 -0.09 11.64
N SER A 31 -6.31 0.20 12.95
CA SER A 31 -5.16 0.12 13.87
C SER A 31 -4.57 -1.28 13.95
N LYS A 32 -5.40 -2.33 13.97
CA LYS A 32 -4.93 -3.73 13.96
C LYS A 32 -4.13 -4.05 12.70
N ILE A 33 -4.67 -3.72 11.52
CA ILE A 33 -4.01 -4.00 10.24
C ILE A 33 -2.73 -3.17 10.09
N SER A 34 -2.78 -1.88 10.42
CA SER A 34 -1.61 -0.99 10.35
C SER A 34 -0.47 -1.43 11.26
N LYS A 35 -0.76 -1.96 12.45
CA LYS A 35 0.27 -2.51 13.34
C LYS A 35 0.96 -3.73 12.73
N ILE A 36 0.19 -4.66 12.17
CA ILE A 36 0.73 -5.87 11.53
C ILE A 36 1.57 -5.49 10.30
N ALA A 37 1.04 -4.63 9.44
CA ALA A 37 1.75 -4.14 8.26
C ALA A 37 3.04 -3.38 8.64
N GLY A 38 2.97 -2.52 9.65
CA GLY A 38 4.11 -1.79 10.19
C GLY A 38 5.20 -2.72 10.74
N ALA A 39 4.80 -3.75 11.50
CA ALA A 39 5.73 -4.74 12.02
C ALA A 39 6.41 -5.54 10.89
N ALA A 40 5.66 -5.93 9.85
CA ALA A 40 6.21 -6.63 8.70
C ALA A 40 7.21 -5.76 7.91
N MET A 41 6.87 -4.50 7.65
CA MET A 41 7.76 -3.55 6.98
C MET A 41 9.04 -3.30 7.78
N ALA A 42 8.93 -3.12 9.10
CA ALA A 42 10.08 -2.93 9.97
C ALA A 42 10.99 -4.16 10.00
N LEU A 43 10.41 -5.37 10.11
CA LEU A 43 11.18 -6.61 10.14
C LEU A 43 11.98 -6.82 8.84
N VAL A 44 11.29 -6.75 7.70
CA VAL A 44 11.94 -6.93 6.39
C VAL A 44 12.96 -5.82 6.13
N GLY A 45 12.64 -4.57 6.49
CA GLY A 45 13.54 -3.44 6.36
C GLY A 45 14.81 -3.59 7.21
N LEU A 46 14.68 -4.04 8.47
CA LEU A 46 15.84 -4.29 9.34
C LEU A 46 16.71 -5.42 8.80
N ILE A 47 16.12 -6.52 8.34
CA ILE A 47 16.88 -7.63 7.76
C ILE A 47 17.68 -7.15 6.54
N GLY A 48 17.04 -6.44 5.61
CA GLY A 48 17.72 -5.87 4.45
C GLY A 48 18.79 -4.84 4.85
N PHE A 49 18.52 -4.02 5.86
CA PHE A 49 19.47 -3.05 6.40
C PHE A 49 20.70 -3.72 6.99
N PHE A 50 20.56 -4.78 7.78
CA PHE A 50 21.71 -5.51 8.34
C PHE A 50 22.52 -6.21 7.25
N ILE A 51 21.87 -6.79 6.25
CA ILE A 51 22.58 -7.38 5.09
C ILE A 51 23.42 -6.30 4.39
N TYR A 52 22.83 -5.14 4.10
CA TYR A 52 23.54 -4.03 3.49
C TYR A 52 24.73 -3.56 4.35
N LEU A 53 24.49 -3.31 5.65
CA LEU A 53 25.50 -2.81 6.56
C LEU A 53 26.70 -3.77 6.67
N LEU A 54 26.44 -5.08 6.74
CA LEU A 54 27.49 -6.10 6.86
C LEU A 54 28.22 -6.40 5.55
N MET A 55 27.53 -6.35 4.41
CA MET A 55 28.12 -6.75 3.13
C MET A 55 28.72 -5.58 2.32
N THR A 56 28.33 -4.34 2.61
CA THR A 56 28.78 -3.18 1.84
C THR A 56 29.52 -2.17 2.71
N VAL A 57 28.87 -1.68 3.76
CA VAL A 57 29.44 -0.61 4.60
C VAL A 57 30.62 -1.11 5.42
N LEU A 58 30.52 -2.31 6.02
CA LEU A 58 31.59 -2.85 6.86
C LEU A 58 32.87 -3.18 6.06
N PRO A 59 32.82 -3.82 4.87
CA PRO A 59 33.99 -4.02 4.03
C PRO A 59 34.57 -2.74 3.42
N GLU A 60 33.74 -1.74 3.13
CA GLU A 60 34.24 -0.44 2.63
C GLU A 60 34.95 0.38 3.72
N ALA A 61 34.59 0.17 4.99
CA ALA A 61 35.16 0.92 6.11
C ALA A 61 36.46 0.33 6.68
N LEU A 62 36.88 -0.86 6.23
CA LEU A 62 38.01 -1.65 6.75
C LEU A 62 39.15 -1.70 5.73
#